data_AF-A0A9P0CPS5-F1
#
_entry.id   AF-A0A9P0CPS5-F1
#
_cell.length_a   1.000
_cell.length_b   1.000
_cell.length_c   1.000
_cell.angle_alpha   90.00
_cell.angle_beta   90.00
_cell.angle_gamma   90.00
#
_symmetry.space_group_name_H-M   'P 1'
#
loop_
_entity.id
_entity.type
_entity.pdbx_description
1 polymer ?
#
loop_
_entity_poly.entity_id
_entity_poly.type
_entity_poly.pdbx_seq_one_letter_code
_entity_poly.pdbx_strand_id
1 'polypeptide(L)'
;MPKAKQATPVTKTAIIQNINPVSSNINITKVFNVRDGGIIVRCENSDECIKFKKFADEKLANDYTIKEVPVLNSRFKIVGISENLSENDFINVIKNQNKNEICPDSNLKVISQLPLKKNNKLFQVIIQSYINSYQKVNSLGKLFVGCDYCNVFNAIEAVLQVLSFSSPRETL
;
A
#
# COMPACT_ATOMS: atom_id res chain seq x y z
N MET A 1 4.67 13.24 -11.23
CA MET A 1 5.02 14.61 -10.79
C MET A 1 5.48 15.42 -11.99
N PRO A 2 5.17 16.72 -12.05
CA PRO A 2 5.75 17.62 -13.05
C PRO A 2 7.28 17.60 -13.02
N LYS A 3 7.95 17.70 -14.17
CA LYS A 3 9.41 17.85 -14.23
C LYS A 3 9.85 19.26 -13.80
N ALA A 4 9.00 20.26 -14.00
CA ALA A 4 9.16 21.62 -13.48
C ALA A 4 8.09 21.92 -12.41
N LYS A 5 8.47 22.65 -11.35
CA LYS A 5 7.52 23.00 -10.28
C LYS A 5 6.35 23.80 -10.83
N GLN A 6 5.15 23.40 -10.48
CA GLN A 6 3.92 24.11 -10.88
C GLN A 6 2.83 23.95 -9.82
N ALA A 7 1.74 24.72 -9.97
CA ALA A 7 0.58 24.59 -9.12
C ALA A 7 -0.21 23.32 -9.44
N THR A 8 -0.74 22.63 -8.44
CA THR A 8 -1.49 21.38 -8.62
C THR A 8 -2.70 21.50 -9.59
N PRO A 9 -3.44 22.63 -9.65
CA PRO A 9 -4.51 22.80 -10.64
C PRO A 9 -4.03 22.61 -12.09
N VAL A 10 -2.80 23.04 -12.42
CA VAL A 10 -2.23 22.88 -13.77
C VAL A 10 -2.11 21.39 -14.12
N THR A 11 -1.58 20.59 -13.20
CA THR A 11 -1.48 19.13 -13.38
C THR A 11 -2.85 18.46 -13.49
N LYS A 12 -3.86 18.91 -12.72
CA LYS A 12 -5.23 18.39 -12.83
C LYS A 12 -5.83 18.66 -14.21
N THR A 13 -5.69 19.89 -14.68
CA THR A 13 -6.16 20.29 -16.01
C THR A 13 -5.47 19.47 -17.10
N ALA A 14 -4.15 19.26 -17.01
CA ALA A 14 -3.42 18.44 -17.96
C ALA A 14 -3.92 16.98 -17.99
N ILE A 15 -4.21 16.38 -16.83
CA ILE A 15 -4.79 15.02 -16.76
C ILE A 15 -6.18 14.98 -17.40
N ILE A 16 -7.05 15.94 -17.08
CA ILE A 16 -8.41 15.99 -17.61
C ILE A 16 -8.40 16.19 -19.13
N GLN A 17 -7.56 17.10 -19.63
CA GLN A 17 -7.50 17.43 -21.06
C GLN A 17 -6.89 16.32 -21.90
N ASN A 18 -5.82 15.66 -21.41
CA ASN A 18 -5.09 14.69 -22.21
C ASN A 18 -5.63 13.27 -22.04
N ILE A 19 -6.01 12.86 -20.83
CA ILE A 19 -6.46 11.49 -20.54
C ILE A 19 -7.99 11.39 -20.54
N ASN A 20 -8.67 12.37 -19.94
CA ASN A 20 -10.11 12.35 -19.65
C ASN A 20 -10.60 10.97 -19.15
N PRO A 21 -10.46 10.70 -17.83
CA PRO A 21 -10.73 9.39 -17.24
C PRO A 21 -12.14 8.85 -17.50
N VAL A 22 -13.14 9.74 -17.57
CA VAL A 22 -14.54 9.39 -17.85
C VAL A 22 -14.68 8.83 -19.25
N SER A 23 -14.16 9.56 -20.26
CA SER A 23 -14.20 9.10 -21.66
C SER A 23 -13.37 7.85 -21.90
N SER A 24 -12.35 7.62 -21.09
CA SER A 24 -11.47 6.45 -21.16
C SER A 24 -12.01 5.23 -20.40
N ASN A 25 -13.21 5.32 -19.80
CA ASN A 25 -13.80 4.29 -18.93
C ASN A 25 -12.81 3.81 -17.85
N ILE A 26 -12.26 4.77 -17.10
CA ILE A 26 -11.37 4.54 -15.95
C ILE A 26 -12.04 5.20 -14.74
N ASN A 27 -12.31 4.41 -13.70
CA ASN A 27 -12.94 4.90 -12.49
C ASN A 27 -11.87 5.33 -11.47
N ILE A 28 -11.75 6.65 -11.27
CA ILE A 28 -10.84 7.21 -10.28
C ILE A 28 -11.60 7.35 -8.96
N THR A 29 -11.17 6.60 -7.94
CA THR A 29 -11.78 6.61 -6.61
C THR A 29 -11.27 7.75 -5.73
N LYS A 30 -9.99 8.12 -5.85
CA LYS A 30 -9.38 9.20 -5.06
C LYS A 30 -8.28 9.93 -5.83
N VAL A 31 -8.15 11.22 -5.55
CA VAL A 31 -7.07 12.07 -6.06
C VAL A 31 -6.43 12.81 -4.90
N PHE A 32 -5.11 12.70 -4.75
CA PHE A 32 -4.35 13.40 -3.73
C PHE A 32 -3.40 14.40 -4.37
N ASN A 33 -3.39 15.62 -3.83
CA ASN A 33 -2.40 16.62 -4.20
C ASN A 33 -1.11 16.33 -3.42
N VAL A 34 0.05 16.38 -4.09
CA VAL A 34 1.35 16.34 -3.42
C VAL A 34 2.15 17.62 -3.73
N ARG A 35 3.29 17.77 -3.05
CA ARG A 35 4.17 18.94 -3.19
C ARG A 35 4.61 19.14 -4.64
N ASP A 36 5.00 20.37 -4.95
CA ASP A 36 5.54 20.76 -6.26
C ASP A 36 4.61 20.41 -7.44
N GLY A 37 3.29 20.46 -7.21
CA GLY A 37 2.28 20.23 -8.24
C GLY A 37 2.05 18.77 -8.61
N GLY A 38 2.64 17.82 -7.89
CA GLY A 38 2.37 16.41 -8.13
C GLY A 38 0.95 15.99 -7.75
N ILE A 39 0.51 14.87 -8.35
CA ILE A 39 -0.80 14.28 -8.10
C ILE A 39 -0.63 12.76 -7.96
N ILE A 40 -1.36 12.17 -7.01
CA ILE A 40 -1.56 10.73 -6.91
C ILE A 40 -3.00 10.43 -7.30
N VAL A 41 -3.18 9.47 -8.19
CA VAL A 41 -4.49 9.00 -8.67
C VAL A 41 -4.67 7.57 -8.18
N ARG A 42 -5.83 7.29 -7.57
CA ARG A 42 -6.25 5.95 -7.17
C ARG A 42 -7.40 5.53 -8.08
N CYS A 43 -7.25 4.40 -8.76
CA CYS A 43 -8.33 3.78 -9.52
C CYS A 43 -9.11 2.77 -8.65
N GLU A 44 -10.24 2.29 -9.15
CA GLU A 44 -11.07 1.28 -8.49
C GLU A 44 -10.32 -0.05 -8.34
N ASN A 45 -9.63 -0.48 -9.40
CA ASN A 45 -8.93 -1.76 -9.47
C ASN A 45 -7.58 -1.64 -10.20
N SER A 46 -6.81 -2.75 -10.19
CA SER A 46 -5.46 -2.81 -10.77
C SER A 46 -5.47 -2.60 -12.28
N ASP A 47 -6.43 -3.17 -13.00
CA ASP A 47 -6.49 -3.10 -14.46
C ASP A 47 -6.74 -1.66 -14.93
N GLU A 48 -7.61 -0.93 -14.23
CA GLU A 48 -7.84 0.49 -14.46
C GLU A 48 -6.62 1.35 -14.13
N CYS A 49 -5.87 1.03 -13.07
CA CYS A 49 -4.60 1.67 -12.75
C CYS A 49 -3.56 1.45 -13.87
N ILE A 50 -3.44 0.23 -14.38
CA ILE A 50 -2.54 -0.12 -15.49
C ILE A 50 -2.93 0.68 -16.74
N LYS A 51 -4.22 0.72 -17.06
CA LYS A 51 -4.75 1.48 -18.20
C LYS A 51 -4.51 2.98 -18.06
N PHE A 52 -4.75 3.54 -16.87
CA PHE A 52 -4.48 4.95 -16.59
C PHE A 52 -3.01 5.30 -16.73
N LYS A 53 -2.13 4.46 -16.15
CA LYS A 53 -0.67 4.62 -16.25
C LYS A 53 -0.22 4.62 -17.70
N LYS A 54 -0.71 3.69 -18.52
CA LYS A 54 -0.41 3.64 -19.96
C LYS A 54 -0.75 4.96 -20.66
N PHE A 55 -1.95 5.50 -20.46
CA PHE A 55 -2.32 6.79 -21.06
C PHE A 55 -1.49 7.96 -20.54
N ALA A 56 -1.13 7.95 -19.26
CA ALA A 56 -0.27 8.97 -18.68
C ALA A 56 1.15 8.90 -19.25
N ASP A 57 1.70 7.70 -19.43
CA ASP A 57 3.00 7.49 -20.05
C ASP A 57 2.98 7.96 -21.52
N GLU A 58 1.94 7.62 -22.29
CA GLU A 58 1.81 8.00 -23.69
C GLU A 58 1.65 9.52 -23.89
N LYS A 59 0.87 10.19 -23.03
CA LYS A 59 0.43 11.57 -23.27
C LYS A 59 1.11 12.62 -22.41
N LEU A 60 1.70 12.23 -21.28
CA LEU A 60 2.22 13.16 -20.28
C LEU A 60 3.69 12.91 -19.90
N ALA A 61 4.34 11.81 -20.34
CA ALA A 61 5.72 11.50 -19.93
C ALA A 61 6.77 12.55 -20.32
N ASN A 62 6.47 13.39 -21.32
CA ASN A 62 7.36 14.47 -21.75
C ASN A 62 7.50 15.55 -20.66
N ASP A 63 6.40 15.93 -20.02
CA ASP A 63 6.37 17.03 -19.04
C ASP A 63 6.28 16.52 -17.59
N TYR A 64 5.92 15.25 -17.42
CA TYR A 64 5.67 14.63 -16.12
C TYR A 64 6.46 13.34 -15.97
N THR A 65 7.01 13.13 -14.78
CA THR A 65 7.49 11.83 -14.32
C THR A 65 6.30 11.01 -13.84
N ILE A 66 5.96 9.95 -14.56
CA ILE A 66 4.91 9.01 -14.19
C ILE A 66 5.55 7.81 -13.49
N LYS A 67 5.02 7.47 -12.32
CA LYS A 67 5.47 6.32 -11.53
C LYS A 67 4.28 5.68 -10.88
N GLU A 68 4.30 4.35 -10.86
CA GLU A 68 3.38 3.60 -10.04
C GLU A 68 3.84 3.70 -8.59
N VAL A 69 2.95 4.16 -7.72
CA VAL A 69 3.19 4.15 -6.28
C VAL A 69 2.60 2.85 -5.80
N PRO A 70 3.42 1.87 -5.37
CA PRO A 70 2.85 0.68 -4.79
C PRO A 70 2.05 1.10 -3.55
N VAL A 71 0.90 0.47 -3.34
CA VAL A 71 0.18 0.56 -2.06
C VAL A 71 1.01 -0.17 -1.03
N LEU A 72 2.17 0.40 -0.71
CA LEU A 72 3.07 -0.05 0.33
C LEU A 72 2.36 0.28 1.64
N ASN A 73 2.39 -0.68 2.56
CA ASN A 73 1.96 -0.51 3.95
C ASN A 73 0.50 -0.86 4.25
N SER A 74 -0.14 -1.77 3.49
CA SER A 74 -1.35 -2.43 3.98
C SER A 74 -1.01 -3.25 5.22
N ARG A 75 -1.51 -2.78 6.38
CA ARG A 75 -1.23 -3.38 7.68
C ARG A 75 -2.46 -4.08 8.23
N PHE A 76 -2.26 -5.25 8.79
CA PHE A 76 -3.27 -5.96 9.56
C PHE A 76 -2.69 -6.38 10.89
N LYS A 77 -3.55 -6.48 11.90
CA LYS A 77 -3.21 -6.86 13.26
C LYS A 77 -3.78 -8.23 13.55
N ILE A 78 -2.91 -9.16 13.94
CA ILE A 78 -3.29 -10.48 14.46
C ILE A 78 -3.35 -10.38 15.99
N VAL A 79 -4.40 -10.90 16.61
CA VAL A 79 -4.66 -10.80 18.05
C VAL A 79 -5.03 -12.17 18.61
N GLY A 80 -4.47 -12.49 19.79
CA GLY A 80 -4.80 -13.72 20.52
C GLY A 80 -3.82 -14.85 20.25
N ILE A 81 -2.56 -14.53 19.97
CA ILE A 81 -1.49 -15.51 19.78
C ILE A 81 -1.02 -15.95 21.17
N SER A 82 -1.01 -17.24 21.50
CA SER A 82 -0.53 -17.73 22.80
C SER A 82 0.99 -17.80 22.90
N GLU A 83 1.68 -17.91 21.77
CA GLU A 83 3.12 -18.07 21.69
C GLU A 83 3.83 -16.74 21.41
N ASN A 84 4.95 -16.50 22.10
CA ASN A 84 5.83 -15.36 21.84
C ASN A 84 6.91 -15.76 20.82
N LEU A 85 6.57 -15.76 19.54
CA LEU A 85 7.49 -16.15 18.46
C LEU A 85 8.46 -15.00 18.12
N SER A 86 9.67 -15.34 17.66
CA SER A 86 10.54 -14.32 17.06
C SER A 86 9.93 -13.80 15.74
N GLU A 87 10.33 -12.61 15.27
CA GLU A 87 9.76 -12.04 14.05
C GLU A 87 9.91 -12.96 12.83
N ASN A 88 11.08 -13.59 12.68
CA ASN A 88 11.38 -14.50 11.59
C ASN A 88 10.56 -15.79 11.69
N ASP A 89 10.48 -16.37 12.90
CA ASP A 89 9.70 -17.58 13.12
C ASP A 89 8.21 -17.33 12.89
N PHE A 90 7.72 -16.18 13.36
CA PHE A 90 6.34 -15.76 13.15
C PHE A 90 6.01 -15.67 11.65
N ILE A 91 6.84 -14.99 10.85
CA ILE A 91 6.65 -14.90 9.39
C ILE A 91 6.66 -16.29 8.74
N ASN A 92 7.57 -17.17 9.15
CA ASN A 92 7.64 -18.53 8.62
C ASN A 92 6.39 -19.35 8.98
N VAL A 93 5.93 -19.26 10.23
CA VAL A 93 4.73 -19.95 10.72
C VAL A 93 3.50 -19.49 9.94
N ILE A 94 3.24 -18.18 9.85
CA ILE A 94 2.04 -17.69 9.18
C ILE A 94 2.02 -18.05 7.68
N LYS A 95 3.17 -18.00 7.01
CA LYS A 95 3.28 -18.37 5.58
C LYS A 95 3.04 -19.86 5.38
N ASN A 96 3.59 -20.70 6.26
CA ASN A 96 3.49 -22.15 6.12
C ASN A 96 2.11 -22.68 6.49
N GLN A 97 1.45 -22.07 7.48
CA GLN A 97 0.16 -22.52 7.99
C GLN A 97 -1.04 -21.93 7.22
N ASN A 98 -0.87 -20.79 6.53
CA ASN A 98 -1.95 -20.09 5.83
C ASN A 98 -1.64 -19.90 4.34
N LYS A 99 -1.20 -20.97 3.66
CA LYS A 99 -0.71 -20.93 2.27
C LYS A 99 -1.77 -20.49 1.24
N ASN A 100 -3.05 -20.63 1.56
CA ASN A 100 -4.14 -20.23 0.67
C ASN A 100 -4.36 -18.71 0.69
N GLU A 101 -4.12 -18.10 1.85
CA GLU A 101 -4.33 -16.69 2.15
C GLU A 101 -3.06 -15.88 1.91
N ILE A 102 -1.91 -16.46 2.26
CA ILE A 102 -0.59 -15.83 2.24
C ILE A 102 0.33 -16.63 1.33
N CYS A 103 0.74 -16.01 0.23
CA CYS A 103 1.73 -16.60 -0.68
C CYS A 103 3.08 -16.79 0.05
N PRO A 104 3.78 -17.93 -0.11
CA PRO A 104 5.10 -18.14 0.48
C PRO A 104 6.12 -17.04 0.10
N ASP A 105 6.04 -16.55 -1.13
CA ASP A 105 6.91 -15.49 -1.66
C ASP A 105 6.44 -14.08 -1.29
N SER A 106 5.36 -13.96 -0.50
CA SER A 106 4.89 -12.65 -0.06
C SER A 106 5.91 -11.96 0.84
N ASN A 107 6.15 -10.69 0.59
CA ASN A 107 6.96 -9.85 1.45
C ASN A 107 6.10 -9.37 2.62
N LEU A 108 6.33 -10.00 3.78
CA LEU A 108 5.73 -9.63 5.05
C LEU A 108 6.79 -9.02 5.95
N LYS A 109 6.40 -8.01 6.73
CA LYS A 109 7.27 -7.38 7.72
C LYS A 109 6.50 -7.23 9.02
N VAL A 110 7.06 -7.73 10.13
CA VAL A 110 6.55 -7.43 11.46
C VAL A 110 6.85 -5.97 11.79
N ILE A 111 5.82 -5.21 12.18
CA ILE A 111 5.94 -3.80 12.55
C ILE A 111 5.96 -3.64 14.06
N SER A 112 5.16 -4.43 14.77
CA SER A 112 5.15 -4.45 16.22
C SER A 112 4.64 -5.79 16.74
N GLN A 113 5.15 -6.19 17.90
CA GLN A 113 4.70 -7.37 18.63
C GLN A 113 4.64 -7.00 20.10
N LEU A 114 3.45 -7.12 20.70
CA LEU A 114 3.19 -6.67 22.07
C LEU A 114 2.23 -7.64 22.76
N PRO A 115 2.33 -7.84 24.09
CA PRO A 115 1.30 -8.52 24.86
C PRO A 115 -0.01 -7.72 24.85
N LEU A 116 -1.16 -8.40 24.99
CA LEU A 116 -2.45 -7.73 25.12
C LEU A 116 -2.56 -7.05 26.48
N LYS A 117 -3.08 -5.81 26.48
CA LYS A 117 -3.30 -5.04 27.72
C LYS A 117 -4.20 -5.75 28.73
N LYS A 118 -5.20 -6.50 28.25
CA LYS A 118 -6.17 -7.23 29.10
C LYS A 118 -5.68 -8.62 29.52
N ASN A 119 -4.78 -9.23 28.76
CA ASN A 119 -4.25 -10.57 29.04
C ASN A 119 -2.80 -10.65 28.53
N ASN A 120 -1.83 -10.52 29.45
CA ASN A 120 -0.42 -10.49 29.11
C ASN A 120 0.15 -11.85 28.65
N LYS A 121 -0.63 -12.94 28.74
CA LYS A 121 -0.26 -14.25 28.19
C LYS A 121 -0.56 -14.39 26.70
N LEU A 122 -1.33 -13.45 26.14
CA LEU A 122 -1.66 -13.41 24.74
C LEU A 122 -0.94 -12.23 24.08
N PHE A 123 -0.57 -12.41 22.82
CA PHE A 123 0.15 -11.43 22.03
C PHE A 123 -0.72 -10.88 20.90
N GLN A 124 -0.38 -9.67 20.47
CA GLN A 124 -0.81 -9.06 19.22
C GLN A 124 0.41 -8.74 18.37
N VAL A 125 0.28 -8.92 17.07
CA VAL A 125 1.31 -8.59 16.08
C VAL A 125 0.70 -7.74 14.98
N ILE A 126 1.34 -6.63 14.64
CA ILE A 126 1.01 -5.84 13.45
C ILE A 126 1.95 -6.24 12.33
N ILE A 127 1.38 -6.69 11.21
CA ILE A 127 2.11 -7.07 10.01
C ILE A 127 1.84 -6.04 8.93
N GLN A 128 2.91 -5.62 8.27
CA GLN A 128 2.84 -4.95 6.99
C GLN A 128 2.97 -5.98 5.86
N SER A 129 2.08 -5.88 4.87
CA SER A 129 2.01 -6.80 3.75
C SER A 129 1.68 -6.09 2.43
N TYR A 130 1.80 -6.82 1.33
CA TYR A 130 1.30 -6.41 0.03
C TYR A 130 -0.24 -6.51 -0.03
N ILE A 131 -0.84 -5.68 -0.89
CA ILE A 131 -2.29 -5.53 -1.00
C ILE A 131 -3.03 -6.86 -1.23
N ASN A 132 -2.47 -7.77 -2.03
CA ASN A 132 -3.10 -9.06 -2.34
C ASN A 132 -3.22 -9.95 -1.10
N SER A 133 -2.14 -10.07 -0.31
CA SER A 133 -2.15 -10.82 0.95
C SER A 133 -3.08 -10.14 1.96
N TYR A 134 -3.01 -8.82 2.07
CA TYR A 134 -3.88 -8.05 2.94
C TYR A 134 -5.38 -8.28 2.63
N GLN A 135 -5.79 -8.21 1.36
CA GLN A 135 -7.20 -8.36 0.97
C GLN A 135 -7.74 -9.74 1.34
N LYS A 136 -6.99 -10.81 1.04
CA LYS A 136 -7.36 -12.18 1.39
C LYS A 136 -7.48 -12.35 2.89
N VAL A 137 -6.44 -11.98 3.63
CA VAL A 137 -6.38 -12.08 5.09
C VAL A 137 -7.52 -11.28 5.76
N ASN A 138 -7.76 -10.06 5.29
CA ASN A 138 -8.81 -9.20 5.84
C ASN A 138 -10.22 -9.71 5.52
N SER A 139 -10.42 -10.39 4.38
CA SER A 139 -11.70 -11.02 4.05
C SER A 139 -11.99 -12.25 4.92
N LEU A 140 -10.96 -12.98 5.33
CA LEU A 140 -11.09 -14.17 6.17
C LEU A 140 -11.32 -13.81 7.65
N GLY A 141 -10.69 -12.73 8.12
CA GLY A 141 -10.85 -12.21 9.49
C GLY A 141 -10.17 -13.04 10.58
N LYS A 142 -9.52 -14.16 10.23
CA LYS A 142 -8.78 -15.03 11.15
C LYS A 142 -7.60 -15.70 10.43
N LEU A 143 -6.55 -16.04 11.15
CA LEU A 143 -5.40 -16.81 10.67
C LEU A 143 -5.01 -17.86 11.70
N PHE A 144 -4.45 -18.98 11.23
CA PHE A 144 -3.87 -20.00 12.08
C PHE A 144 -2.41 -19.64 12.40
N VAL A 145 -2.06 -19.61 13.69
CA VAL A 145 -0.70 -19.28 14.15
C VAL A 145 -0.31 -20.23 15.27
N GLY A 146 0.72 -21.05 15.03
CA GLY A 146 1.14 -22.07 15.99
C GLY A 146 0.04 -23.13 16.11
N CYS A 147 -0.65 -23.13 17.26
CA CYS A 147 -1.81 -23.99 17.53
C CYS A 147 -3.14 -23.21 17.70
N ASP A 148 -3.18 -21.90 17.40
CA ASP A 148 -4.34 -21.04 17.67
C ASP A 148 -4.98 -20.49 16.39
N TYR A 149 -6.32 -20.29 16.42
CA TYR A 149 -7.00 -19.40 15.49
C TYR A 149 -7.05 -17.98 16.04
N CYS A 150 -6.22 -17.11 15.48
CA CYS A 150 -6.09 -15.73 15.90
C CYS A 150 -6.98 -14.82 15.07
N ASN A 151 -7.59 -13.82 15.71
CA ASN A 151 -8.43 -12.85 15.04
C ASN A 151 -7.57 -11.84 14.28
N VAL A 152 -8.02 -11.47 13.09
CA VAL A 152 -7.37 -10.45 12.27
C VAL A 152 -8.24 -9.20 12.20
N PHE A 153 -7.61 -8.07 12.46
CA PHE A 153 -8.22 -6.76 12.34
C PHE A 153 -7.44 -5.94 11.33
N ASN A 154 -8.15 -5.05 10.64
CA ASN A 154 -7.51 -4.01 9.86
C ASN A 154 -6.69 -3.12 10.82
N ALA A 155 -5.37 -3.05 10.59
CA ALA A 155 -4.50 -2.16 11.33
C ALA A 155 -4.32 -0.90 10.49
N ILE A 156 -5.37 -0.07 10.46
CA ILE A 156 -5.30 1.22 9.80
C ILE A 156 -4.38 2.13 10.62
N GLU A 157 -3.08 2.07 10.34
CA GLU A 157 -2.29 3.28 10.33
C GLU A 157 -2.24 3.72 8.88
N ALA A 158 -2.98 4.78 8.55
CA ALA A 158 -2.85 5.48 7.28
C ALA A 158 -1.44 6.09 7.23
N VAL A 159 -0.44 5.28 6.85
CA VAL A 159 0.91 5.79 6.61
C VAL A 159 0.95 6.30 5.18
N LEU A 160 0.68 7.60 5.07
CA LEU A 160 1.29 8.45 4.05
C LEU A 160 2.79 8.13 4.00
N GLN A 161 3.31 7.70 2.85
CA GLN A 161 4.74 7.75 2.60
C GLN A 161 5.07 8.66 1.44
N VAL A 162 5.93 9.60 1.80
CA VAL A 162 6.51 10.71 1.06
C VAL A 162 7.54 10.18 0.07
N LEU A 163 7.61 10.77 -1.12
CA LEU A 163 8.82 10.74 -1.92
C LEU A 163 9.42 12.15 -1.94
N SER A 164 10.61 12.26 -1.37
CA SER A 164 11.53 13.38 -1.53
C SER A 164 12.63 12.96 -2.50
N PHE A 165 12.96 13.79 -3.48
CA PHE A 165 14.33 13.86 -3.99
C PHE A 165 14.72 15.32 -4.23
N SER A 166 15.84 15.68 -3.64
CA SER A 166 16.59 16.92 -3.82
C SER A 166 17.05 17.07 -5.27
N SER A 167 16.87 18.25 -5.86
CA SER A 167 17.69 18.65 -7.01
C SER A 167 19.15 18.78 -6.55
N PRO A 168 20.15 18.42 -7.36
CA PRO A 168 21.51 18.89 -7.14
C PRO A 168 21.45 20.42 -7.12
N ARG A 169 22.06 21.04 -6.11
CA ARG A 169 22.43 22.46 -6.24
C ARG A 169 23.47 22.51 -7.34
N GLU A 170 23.11 23.05 -8.49
CA GLU A 170 24.08 23.57 -9.44
C GLU A 170 25.00 24.52 -8.66
N THR A 171 26.29 24.23 -8.78
CA THR A 171 27.34 24.94 -8.08
C THR A 171 27.63 26.20 -8.90
N LEU A 172 27.39 27.36 -8.26
CA LEU A 172 27.85 28.72 -8.59
C LEU A 172 27.49 29.29 -9.97
#